data_AF-A0A819QWD8-F1
#
_entry.id   AF-A0A819QWD8-F1
#
_cell.length_a   1.000
_cell.length_b   1.000
_cell.length_c   1.000
_cell.angle_alpha   90.00
_cell.angle_beta   90.00
_cell.angle_gamma   90.00
#
_symmetry.space_group_name_H-M   'P 1'
#
loop_
_entity.id
_entity.type
_entity.pdbx_description
1 polymer ?
#
loop_
_entity_poly.entity_id
_entity_poly.type
_entity_poly.pdbx_seq_one_letter_code
_entity_poly.pdbx_strand_id
1 'polypeptide(L)'
;MGNQLLTDLIDDNYFYLFDLKSFFTAKALDVALLGGPEFEPLVKEINPKPNVVFVISEEPDLPAFYFDLLINLTLHCHTIKSIDIQIDDNNQFILSKEFQPSLTNLPLYTDYTANGIELLWPSRPINLRSGRI
;
A
#
# COMPACT_ATOMS: atom_id res chain seq x y z
N MET A 1 -39.44 5.44 -39.20
CA MET A 1 -39.62 5.12 -37.77
C MET A 1 -38.33 5.41 -36.99
N GLY A 2 -37.73 6.60 -37.14
CA GLY A 2 -36.45 6.94 -36.49
C GLY A 2 -36.43 8.31 -35.80
N ASN A 3 -37.43 9.15 -36.02
CA ASN A 3 -37.49 10.51 -35.44
C ASN A 3 -37.61 10.50 -33.91
N GLN A 4 -38.02 9.38 -33.29
CA GLN A 4 -38.03 9.24 -31.82
C GLN A 4 -36.62 9.19 -31.20
N LEU A 5 -35.58 8.95 -32.01
CA LEU A 5 -34.18 8.83 -31.56
C LEU A 5 -33.32 10.03 -31.98
N LEU A 6 -33.86 10.96 -32.77
CA LEU A 6 -33.17 12.18 -33.16
C LEU A 6 -33.51 13.28 -32.16
N THR A 7 -32.54 14.14 -31.85
CA THR A 7 -32.74 15.29 -30.98
C THR A 7 -33.52 16.37 -31.73
N ASP A 8 -34.60 16.88 -31.14
CA ASP A 8 -35.39 18.00 -31.68
C ASP A 8 -34.68 19.37 -31.51
N LEU A 9 -33.38 19.37 -31.26
CA LEU A 9 -32.58 20.57 -31.02
C LEU A 9 -32.26 21.26 -32.35
N ILE A 10 -32.59 22.55 -32.43
CA ILE A 10 -32.45 23.37 -33.63
C ILE A 10 -31.19 24.26 -33.57
N ASP A 11 -30.67 24.55 -32.38
CA ASP A 11 -29.52 25.42 -32.14
C ASP A 11 -28.43 24.72 -31.32
N ASP A 12 -27.19 24.83 -31.78
CA ASP A 12 -25.99 24.28 -31.15
C ASP A 12 -25.67 24.99 -29.82
N ASN A 13 -26.22 26.19 -29.58
CA ASN A 13 -26.09 26.90 -28.30
C ASN A 13 -26.73 26.15 -27.12
N TYR A 14 -27.58 25.16 -27.37
CA TYR A 14 -28.12 24.29 -26.32
C TYR A 14 -27.00 23.59 -25.52
N PHE A 15 -25.85 23.34 -26.15
CA PHE A 15 -24.69 22.72 -25.51
C PHE A 15 -23.71 23.72 -24.88
N TYR A 16 -24.13 24.96 -24.62
CA TYR A 16 -23.28 25.93 -23.93
C TYR A 16 -22.89 25.40 -22.55
N LEU A 17 -21.59 25.31 -22.28
CA LEU A 17 -20.97 24.63 -21.13
C LEU A 17 -21.06 23.09 -21.11
N PHE A 18 -21.77 22.47 -22.06
CA PHE A 18 -21.83 21.02 -22.26
C PHE A 18 -21.15 20.60 -23.57
N ASP A 19 -20.11 21.35 -23.95
CA ASP A 19 -19.21 21.00 -25.06
C ASP A 19 -17.92 20.37 -24.55
N LEU A 20 -17.20 19.69 -25.43
CA LEU A 20 -15.94 19.03 -25.07
C LEU A 20 -14.91 19.98 -24.46
N LYS A 21 -14.86 21.24 -24.93
CA LYS A 21 -13.91 22.23 -24.42
C LYS A 21 -14.23 22.59 -22.98
N SER A 22 -15.50 22.76 -22.63
CA SER A 22 -15.93 23.01 -21.25
C SER A 22 -15.67 21.83 -20.32
N PHE A 23 -15.77 20.59 -20.80
CA PHE A 23 -15.40 19.41 -20.00
C PHE A 23 -13.89 19.31 -19.75
N PHE A 24 -13.06 19.67 -20.74
CA PHE A 24 -11.60 19.69 -20.54
C PHE A 24 -11.16 20.75 -19.53
N THR A 25 -11.77 21.93 -19.57
CA THR A 25 -11.47 22.99 -18.59
C THR A 25 -11.97 22.65 -17.20
N ALA A 26 -13.19 22.10 -17.08
CA ALA A 26 -13.75 21.57 -15.83
C ALA A 26 -12.82 20.53 -15.18
N LYS A 27 -12.34 19.56 -15.96
CA LYS A 27 -11.34 18.57 -15.52
C LYS A 27 -10.02 19.21 -15.11
N ALA A 28 -9.54 20.20 -15.84
CA ALA A 28 -8.27 20.86 -15.57
C ALA A 28 -8.28 21.68 -14.27
N LEU A 29 -9.43 22.28 -13.96
CA LEU A 29 -9.63 23.12 -12.79
C LEU A 29 -10.19 22.35 -11.58
N ASP A 30 -10.45 21.05 -11.72
CA ASP A 30 -11.08 20.22 -10.67
C ASP A 30 -12.46 20.76 -10.25
N VAL A 31 -13.25 21.19 -11.24
CA VAL A 31 -14.62 21.70 -11.06
C VAL A 31 -15.60 20.80 -11.80
N ALA A 32 -16.68 20.38 -11.13
CA ALA A 32 -17.76 19.62 -11.77
C ALA A 32 -18.86 20.55 -12.30
N LEU A 33 -19.27 20.36 -13.55
CA LEU A 33 -20.44 21.01 -14.13
C LEU A 33 -21.70 20.28 -13.68
N LEU A 34 -22.75 21.01 -13.29
CA LEU A 34 -24.01 20.42 -12.81
C LEU A 34 -24.65 19.54 -13.90
N GLY A 35 -24.70 18.22 -13.69
CA GLY A 35 -25.20 17.26 -14.69
C GLY A 35 -24.18 16.87 -15.77
N GLY A 36 -22.95 17.38 -15.68
CA GLY A 36 -21.81 16.95 -16.46
C GLY A 36 -21.02 15.83 -15.77
N PRO A 37 -19.97 15.30 -16.41
CA PRO A 37 -19.10 14.29 -15.83
C PRO A 37 -18.29 14.87 -14.66
N GLU A 38 -18.19 14.13 -13.58
CA GLU A 38 -17.26 14.39 -12.48
C GLU A 38 -15.90 13.76 -12.80
N PHE A 39 -14.81 14.49 -12.52
CA PHE A 39 -13.45 14.01 -12.74
C PHE A 39 -12.67 14.03 -11.43
N GLU A 40 -11.73 13.09 -11.29
CA GLU A 40 -10.77 13.17 -10.19
C GLU A 40 -9.79 14.35 -10.40
N PRO A 41 -9.35 15.02 -9.32
CA PRO A 41 -8.39 16.12 -9.38
C PRO A 41 -7.10 15.72 -10.12
N LEU A 42 -6.64 16.56 -11.05
CA LEU A 42 -5.44 16.29 -11.85
C LEU A 42 -4.15 16.33 -11.02
N VAL A 43 -4.10 17.14 -9.96
CA VAL A 43 -2.96 17.18 -9.03
C VAL A 43 -3.39 16.56 -7.71
N LYS A 44 -3.16 15.26 -7.59
CA LYS A 44 -3.20 14.58 -6.29
C LYS A 44 -2.04 15.17 -5.48
N GLU A 45 -2.35 15.84 -4.38
CA GLU A 45 -1.37 16.38 -3.44
C GLU A 45 -0.20 15.41 -3.27
N ILE A 46 1.03 15.92 -3.39
CA ILE A 46 2.27 15.16 -3.16
C ILE A 46 2.33 14.85 -1.66
N ASN A 47 1.61 13.81 -1.26
CA ASN A 47 1.74 13.19 0.04
C ASN A 47 2.41 11.85 -0.25
N PRO A 48 3.76 11.77 -0.27
CA PRO A 48 4.44 10.54 -0.60
C PRO A 48 4.23 9.57 0.56
N LYS A 49 3.14 8.80 0.49
CA LYS A 49 3.01 7.58 1.27
C LYS A 49 4.18 6.70 0.83
N PRO A 50 4.99 6.17 1.76
CA PRO A 50 6.05 5.25 1.37
C PRO A 50 5.43 4.09 0.60
N ASN A 51 6.10 3.67 -0.48
CA ASN A 51 5.63 2.53 -1.26
C ASN A 51 5.55 1.31 -0.34
N VAL A 52 4.35 0.75 -0.25
CA VAL A 52 4.12 -0.50 0.46
C VAL A 52 4.65 -1.62 -0.41
N VAL A 53 5.66 -2.35 0.09
CA VAL A 53 6.18 -3.55 -0.55
C VAL A 53 5.73 -4.73 0.28
N PHE A 54 4.71 -5.43 -0.21
CA PHE A 54 4.17 -6.64 0.39
C PHE A 54 4.24 -7.75 -0.65
N VAL A 55 4.81 -8.90 -0.25
CA VAL A 55 4.91 -10.09 -1.09
C VAL A 55 3.85 -11.08 -0.60
N ILE A 56 2.95 -11.46 -1.50
CA ILE A 56 1.91 -12.45 -1.24
C ILE A 56 2.55 -13.83 -1.35
N SER A 57 2.33 -14.67 -0.34
CA SER A 57 2.79 -16.06 -0.39
C SER A 57 1.77 -16.90 -1.16
N GLU A 58 2.20 -17.49 -2.27
CA GLU A 58 1.35 -18.35 -3.11
C GLU A 58 1.32 -19.81 -2.60
N GLU A 59 2.22 -20.17 -1.68
CA GLU A 59 2.36 -21.53 -1.15
C GLU A 59 2.11 -21.58 0.37
N PRO A 60 1.06 -22.28 0.85
CA PRO A 60 0.70 -22.32 2.26
C PRO A 60 1.68 -23.13 3.13
N ASP A 61 2.56 -23.91 2.51
CA ASP A 61 3.53 -24.77 3.21
C ASP A 61 4.82 -24.01 3.60
N LEU A 62 4.99 -22.78 3.12
CA LEU A 62 6.16 -21.95 3.44
C LEU A 62 6.03 -21.34 4.85
N PRO A 63 7.15 -21.16 5.58
CA PRO A 63 7.11 -20.54 6.90
C PRO A 63 6.69 -19.07 6.77
N ALA A 64 5.95 -18.53 7.74
CA ALA A 64 5.41 -17.16 7.65
C ALA A 64 6.49 -16.06 7.45
N PHE A 65 7.73 -16.34 7.85
CA PHE A 65 8.89 -15.51 7.57
C PHE A 65 9.89 -16.30 6.72
N TYR A 66 9.92 -16.03 5.42
CA TYR A 66 10.89 -16.57 4.48
C TYR A 66 11.44 -15.46 3.57
N PHE A 67 12.60 -15.70 2.97
CA PHE A 67 13.17 -14.78 1.99
C PHE A 67 12.64 -15.15 0.60
N ASP A 68 11.74 -14.33 0.08
CA ASP A 68 11.17 -14.53 -1.26
C ASP A 68 12.19 -14.21 -2.36
N LEU A 69 12.14 -14.94 -3.47
CA LEU A 69 12.99 -14.72 -4.65
C LEU A 69 12.77 -13.35 -5.31
N LEU A 70 11.61 -12.73 -5.09
CA LEU A 70 11.32 -11.38 -5.52
C LEU A 70 12.10 -10.31 -4.73
N ILE A 71 12.64 -10.66 -3.56
CA ILE A 71 13.43 -9.74 -2.74
C ILE A 71 14.88 -9.77 -3.23
N ASN A 72 15.41 -8.58 -3.51
CA ASN A 72 16.82 -8.43 -3.88
C ASN A 72 17.72 -8.94 -2.75
N LEU A 73 18.63 -9.85 -3.07
CA LEU A 73 19.60 -10.37 -2.11
C LEU A 73 20.47 -9.23 -1.59
N THR A 74 20.60 -9.15 -0.26
CA THR A 74 21.54 -8.19 0.33
C THR A 74 22.94 -8.77 0.21
N LEU A 75 23.77 -8.18 -0.64
CA LEU A 75 25.19 -8.52 -0.73
C LEU A 75 25.97 -7.65 0.26
N HIS A 76 26.61 -8.27 1.25
CA HIS A 76 27.55 -7.60 2.14
C HIS A 76 28.90 -7.44 1.44
N CYS A 77 28.97 -6.51 0.48
CA CYS A 77 30.20 -6.16 -0.23
C CYS A 77 30.79 -4.87 0.38
N HIS A 78 31.29 -4.95 1.61
CA HIS A 78 31.90 -3.81 2.29
C HIS A 78 33.39 -4.09 2.56
N THR A 79 34.26 -3.47 1.77
CA THR A 79 35.72 -3.68 1.85
C THR A 79 36.35 -2.99 3.07
N ILE A 80 35.72 -1.92 3.56
CA ILE A 80 36.19 -1.15 4.71
C ILE A 80 35.60 -1.78 5.98
N LYS A 81 36.34 -2.57 6.74
CA LYS A 81 35.81 -3.03 8.02
C LYS A 81 35.52 -1.80 8.89
N SER A 82 34.26 -1.56 9.23
CA SER A 82 33.94 -0.64 10.32
C SER A 82 34.74 -1.08 11.55
N ILE A 83 35.23 -0.12 12.31
CA ILE A 83 35.84 -0.42 13.60
C ILE A 83 34.71 -0.91 14.50
N ASP A 84 34.49 -2.21 14.51
CA ASP A 84 33.62 -2.83 15.48
C ASP A 84 34.31 -2.66 16.84
N ILE A 85 33.57 -2.17 17.83
CA ILE A 85 34.09 -2.05 19.19
C ILE A 85 34.28 -3.47 19.69
N GLN A 86 35.51 -3.96 19.62
CA GLN A 86 35.89 -5.22 20.24
C GLN A 86 35.95 -4.97 21.74
N ILE A 87 34.91 -5.42 22.43
CA ILE A 87 34.92 -5.50 23.88
C ILE A 87 35.93 -6.60 24.20
N ASP A 88 37.00 -6.25 24.91
CA ASP A 88 37.97 -7.24 25.38
C ASP A 88 37.27 -8.23 26.31
N ASP A 89 37.29 -9.52 25.97
CA ASP A 89 36.68 -10.61 26.75
C ASP A 89 37.31 -10.74 28.16
N ASN A 90 38.41 -10.03 28.42
CA ASN A 90 39.00 -9.88 29.76
C ASN A 90 38.14 -9.05 30.72
N ASN A 91 37.13 -8.32 30.21
CA ASN A 91 36.19 -7.58 31.04
C ASN A 91 35.20 -8.55 31.71
N GLN A 92 35.15 -8.52 33.04
CA GLN A 92 34.36 -9.40 33.94
C GLN A 92 32.82 -9.31 33.79
N PHE A 93 32.30 -8.80 32.69
CA PHE A 93 30.86 -8.71 32.48
C PHE A 93 30.26 -10.09 32.20
N ILE A 94 29.42 -10.56 33.11
CA ILE A 94 28.72 -11.84 32.99
C ILE A 94 27.22 -11.55 33.05
N LEU A 95 26.49 -12.04 32.05
CA LEU A 95 25.05 -11.97 32.02
C LEU A 95 24.47 -12.86 33.13
N SER A 96 23.46 -12.36 33.85
CA SER A 96 22.81 -13.13 34.91
C SER A 96 22.17 -14.40 34.34
N LYS A 97 22.27 -15.52 35.06
CA LYS A 97 21.76 -16.83 34.60
C LYS A 97 20.25 -16.87 34.39
N GLU A 98 19.53 -15.97 35.03
CA GLU A 98 18.07 -15.82 34.92
C GLU A 98 17.66 -14.97 33.70
N PHE A 99 18.62 -14.31 33.05
CA PHE A 99 18.34 -13.49 31.89
C PHE A 99 18.15 -14.37 30.66
N GLN A 100 16.96 -14.29 30.08
CA GLN A 100 16.62 -14.90 28.81
C GLN A 100 15.93 -13.86 27.92
N PRO A 101 15.94 -14.04 26.59
CA PRO A 101 15.10 -13.25 25.70
C PRO A 101 13.64 -13.25 26.17
N SER A 102 12.96 -12.11 26.03
CA SER A 102 11.62 -11.91 26.60
C SER A 102 10.56 -12.90 26.09
N LEU A 103 10.73 -13.45 24.89
CA LEU A 103 9.75 -14.31 24.21
C LEU A 103 10.28 -15.74 23.96
N THR A 104 11.25 -16.22 24.76
CA THR A 104 11.84 -17.57 24.57
C THR A 104 10.81 -18.70 24.58
N ASN A 105 9.69 -18.53 25.28
CA ASN A 105 8.64 -19.55 25.38
C ASN A 105 7.69 -19.59 24.18
N LEU A 106 7.77 -18.62 23.27
CA LEU A 106 6.87 -18.49 22.13
C LEU A 106 7.60 -18.84 20.83
N PRO A 107 6.96 -19.60 19.92
CA PRO A 107 7.51 -19.82 18.59
C PRO A 107 7.52 -18.51 17.80
N LEU A 108 8.42 -18.41 16.82
CA LEU A 108 8.54 -17.22 15.96
C LEU A 108 7.26 -16.95 15.15
N TYR A 109 6.60 -18.01 14.67
CA TYR A 109 5.35 -17.94 13.94
C TYR A 109 4.44 -19.13 14.28
N THR A 110 3.18 -19.01 13.91
CA THR A 110 2.12 -20.04 14.03
C THR A 110 1.45 -20.24 12.68
N ASP A 111 0.61 -21.26 12.55
CA ASP A 111 -0.11 -21.61 11.31
C ASP A 111 -0.97 -20.45 10.77
N TYR A 112 -1.42 -19.53 11.64
CA TYR A 112 -2.26 -18.38 11.26
C TYR A 112 -1.48 -17.08 11.08
N THR A 113 -0.17 -17.07 11.32
CA THR A 113 0.63 -15.84 11.30
C THR A 113 0.67 -15.24 9.90
N ALA A 114 0.86 -16.05 8.85
CA ALA A 114 0.86 -15.60 7.46
C ALA A 114 -0.48 -14.97 7.08
N ASN A 115 -1.59 -15.67 7.35
CA ASN A 115 -2.95 -15.18 7.09
C ASN A 115 -3.24 -13.88 7.87
N GLY A 116 -2.78 -13.80 9.12
CA GLY A 116 -2.95 -12.60 9.95
C GLY A 116 -2.18 -11.39 9.43
N ILE A 117 -0.98 -11.62 8.89
CA ILE A 117 -0.18 -10.60 8.18
C ILE A 117 -0.93 -10.16 6.93
N GLU A 118 -1.39 -11.08 6.08
CA GLU A 118 -2.13 -10.77 4.85
C GLU A 118 -3.33 -9.85 5.10
N LEU A 119 -4.07 -10.07 6.19
CA LEU A 119 -5.24 -9.25 6.57
C LEU A 119 -4.93 -7.80 6.99
N LEU A 120 -3.66 -7.38 7.11
CA LEU A 120 -3.31 -5.98 7.36
C LEU A 120 -3.45 -5.08 6.12
N TRP A 121 -3.23 -5.63 4.92
CA TRP A 121 -3.21 -4.86 3.67
C TRP A 121 -4.51 -4.75 2.85
N PRO A 122 -5.55 -5.59 2.99
CA PRO A 122 -6.78 -5.45 2.21
C PRO A 122 -7.53 -4.15 2.55
N SER A 123 -8.43 -3.76 1.64
CA SER A 123 -9.30 -2.60 1.84
C SER A 123 -10.33 -2.83 2.94
N ARG A 124 -10.86 -1.75 3.52
CA ARG A 124 -12.05 -1.84 4.38
C ARG A 124 -13.20 -2.52 3.63
N PRO A 125 -13.98 -3.40 4.28
CA PRO A 125 -14.03 -3.66 5.72
C PRO A 125 -13.08 -4.76 6.23
N ILE A 126 -12.32 -5.41 5.35
CA ILE A 126 -11.65 -6.70 5.62
C ILE A 126 -10.46 -6.55 6.56
N ASN A 127 -9.80 -5.38 6.55
CA ASN A 127 -8.70 -5.07 7.47
C ASN A 127 -9.13 -4.72 8.90
N LEU A 128 -10.43 -4.83 9.22
CA LEU A 128 -10.96 -4.53 10.55
C LEU A 128 -11.30 -5.83 11.29
N ARG A 129 -10.92 -5.90 12.57
CA ARG A 129 -11.30 -7.02 13.45
C ARG A 129 -12.74 -6.95 13.99
N SER A 130 -13.34 -5.76 13.92
CA SER A 130 -14.72 -5.52 14.34
C SER A 130 -15.34 -4.40 13.51
N GLY A 131 -16.64 -4.49 13.27
CA GLY A 131 -17.40 -3.51 12.49
C GLY A 131 -18.77 -3.28 13.11
N ARG A 132 -19.44 -2.22 12.65
CA ARG A 132 -20.82 -1.94 13.01
C ARG A 132 -21.73 -2.58 11.96
N ILE A 133 -22.73 -3.32 12.41
CA ILE A 133 -23.84 -3.81 11.58
C ILE A 133 -24.78 -2.66 11.25
#